data_AF-A0A934QG09-F1
#
_entry.id   AF-A0A934QG09-F1
#
_cell.length_a   1.000
_cell.length_b   1.000
_cell.length_c   1.000
_cell.angle_alpha   90.00
_cell.angle_beta   90.00
_cell.angle_gamma   90.00
#
_symmetry.space_group_name_H-M   'P 1'
#
loop_
_entity.id
_entity.type
_entity.pdbx_description
1 polymer ?
#
loop_
_entity_poly.entity_id
_entity_poly.type
_entity_poly.pdbx_seq_one_letter_code
_entity_poly.pdbx_strand_id
1 'polypeptide(L)' 'MPAVSEEELNAFVDGELDPARLEEVTALIEQDTALQKRIAELKQINDRLKTFGREHDNDELPPRIRSLVDSWL' A
#
# COMPACT_ATOMS: atom_id res chain seq x y z
N MET A 1 -2.49 -11.03 -22.10
CA MET A 1 -1.77 -10.09 -21.22
C MET A 1 -2.76 -9.67 -20.15
N PRO A 2 -2.41 -9.63 -18.85
CA PRO A 2 -3.35 -9.10 -17.86
C PRO A 2 -3.75 -7.69 -18.32
N ALA A 3 -5.05 -7.41 -18.34
CA ALA A 3 -5.58 -6.14 -18.84
C ALA A 3 -5.27 -4.95 -17.92
N VAL A 4 -4.80 -5.23 -16.70
CA VAL A 4 -4.42 -4.27 -15.67
C VAL A 4 -2.94 -4.45 -15.35
N SER A 5 -2.19 -3.37 -15.37
CA SER A 5 -0.77 -3.36 -14.98
C SER A 5 -0.59 -3.45 -13.46
N GLU A 6 0.58 -3.88 -12.98
CA GLU A 6 0.89 -3.87 -11.54
C GLU A 6 0.87 -2.45 -10.96
N GLU A 7 1.25 -1.45 -11.75
CA GLU A 7 1.21 -0.04 -11.37
C GLU A 7 -0.21 0.46 -11.12
N GLU A 8 -1.15 0.11 -12.01
CA GLU A 8 -2.58 0.45 -11.83
C GLU A 8 -3.20 -0.30 -10.64
N LEU A 9 -2.80 -1.54 -10.40
CA LEU A 9 -3.22 -2.33 -9.23
C LEU A 9 -2.76 -1.70 -7.91
N ASN A 10 -1.52 -1.23 -7.85
CA ASN A 10 -1.01 -0.52 -6.68
C ASN A 10 -1.72 0.82 -6.51
N ALA A 11 -1.86 1.62 -7.57
CA ALA A 11 -2.61 2.88 -7.52
C ALA A 11 -4.07 2.67 -7.08
N PHE A 12 -4.71 1.56 -7.47
CA PHE A 12 -6.05 1.20 -6.98
C PHE A 12 -6.06 0.88 -5.48
N VAL A 13 -5.07 0.15 -4.98
CA VAL A 13 -4.94 -0.18 -3.55
C VAL A 13 -4.63 1.05 -2.71
N ASP A 14 -3.82 1.96 -3.23
CA ASP A 14 -3.44 3.21 -2.56
C ASP A 14 -4.48 4.33 -2.73
N GLY A 15 -5.46 4.15 -3.61
CA GLY A 15 -6.53 5.12 -3.87
C GLY A 15 -6.10 6.29 -4.76
N GLU A 16 -4.97 6.16 -5.45
CA GLU A 16 -4.38 7.15 -6.36
C GLU A 16 -4.76 6.91 -7.83
N LEU A 17 -5.56 5.89 -8.11
CA LEU A 17 -6.00 5.59 -9.47
C LEU A 17 -6.92 6.69 -10.01
N ASP A 18 -6.72 7.06 -11.28
CA ASP A 18 -7.57 8.04 -11.96
C ASP A 18 -9.05 7.60 -11.93
N PRO A 19 -10.00 8.50 -11.61
CA PRO A 19 -11.43 8.18 -11.57
C PRO A 19 -11.96 7.54 -12.86
N ALA A 20 -11.44 7.94 -14.03
CA ALA A 20 -11.84 7.39 -15.31
C ALA A 20 -11.39 5.93 -15.49
N ARG A 21 -10.30 5.52 -14.84
CA ARG A 21 -9.79 4.15 -14.83
C ARG A 21 -10.33 3.32 -13.67
N LEU A 22 -10.81 3.97 -12.61
CA LEU A 22 -11.29 3.31 -11.41
C LEU A 22 -12.50 2.40 -11.69
N GLU A 23 -13.47 2.85 -12.49
CA GLU A 23 -14.61 2.02 -12.89
C GLU A 23 -14.18 0.82 -13.74
N GLU A 24 -13.32 1.03 -14.73
CA GLU A 24 -12.82 -0.06 -15.59
C GLU A 24 -12.04 -1.11 -14.81
N VAL A 25 -11.11 -0.67 -13.95
CA VAL A 25 -10.30 -1.56 -13.11
C VAL A 25 -11.19 -2.29 -12.11
N THR A 26 -12.18 -1.62 -11.52
CA THR A 26 -13.15 -2.28 -10.61
C THR A 26 -13.94 -3.37 -11.32
N ALA A 27 -14.46 -3.09 -12.52
CA ALA A 27 -15.21 -4.07 -13.31
C ALA A 27 -14.34 -5.27 -13.73
N LEU A 28 -13.05 -5.05 -14.03
CA LEU A 28 -12.09 -6.11 -14.34
C LEU A 28 -11.77 -6.96 -13.11
N ILE A 29 -11.62 -6.34 -11.94
CA ILE A 29 -11.42 -7.04 -10.67
C ILE A 29 -12.65 -7.88 -10.33
N GLU A 30 -13.87 -7.38 -10.53
CA GLU A 30 -15.09 -8.14 -10.26
C GLU A 30 -15.19 -9.42 -11.10
N GLN A 31 -14.66 -9.40 -12.32
CA GLN A 31 -14.71 -10.52 -13.25
C GLN A 31 -13.54 -11.51 -13.08
N ASP A 32 -12.45 -11.10 -12.42
CA ASP A 32 -11.25 -11.91 -12.25
C ASP A 32 -10.98 -12.24 -10.77
N THR A 33 -11.33 -13.47 -10.39
CA THR A 33 -11.15 -13.98 -9.03
C THR A 33 -9.68 -14.07 -8.60
N ALA A 34 -8.74 -14.25 -9.54
CA ALA A 34 -7.31 -14.27 -9.22
C ALA A 34 -6.82 -12.85 -8.88
N LEU A 35 -7.31 -11.84 -9.62
CA LEU A 35 -7.04 -10.43 -9.34
C LEU A 35 -7.64 -9.99 -8.00
N GLN A 36 -8.87 -10.43 -7.68
CA GLN A 36 -9.49 -10.18 -6.36
C GLN A 36 -8.63 -10.69 -5.22
N LYS A 37 -8.14 -11.92 -5.34
CA LYS A 37 -7.27 -12.53 -4.32
C LYS A 37 -5.97 -11.73 -4.18
N ARG A 38 -5.37 -11.31 -5.28
CA ARG A 38 -4.14 -10.49 -5.31
C ARG A 38 -4.34 -9.15 -4.60
N ILE A 39 -5.46 -8.47 -4.85
CA ILE A 39 -5.79 -7.19 -4.20
C ILE A 39 -6.04 -7.37 -2.71
N ALA A 40 -6.71 -8.45 -2.31
CA ALA A 40 -6.93 -8.76 -0.91
C ALA A 40 -5.60 -8.96 -0.16
N GLU A 41 -4.64 -9.66 -0.77
CA GLU A 41 -3.28 -9.83 -0.23
C GLU A 41 -2.55 -8.47 -0.09
N LEU A 42 -2.60 -7.62 -1.13
CA LEU A 42 -1.99 -6.29 -1.10
C LEU A 42 -2.60 -5.39 -0.01
N LYS A 43 -3.93 -5.38 0.11
CA LYS A 43 -4.63 -4.64 1.18
C LYS A 43 -4.24 -5.13 2.56
N GLN A 44 -4.15 -6.45 2.75
CA GLN A 44 -3.72 -7.03 4.03
C GLN A 44 -2.28 -6.64 4.39
N ILE A 45 -1.38 -6.58 3.41
CA ILE A 45 0.00 -6.11 3.61
C ILE A 45 0.02 -4.63 3.98
N ASN A 46 -0.73 -3.79 3.26
CA ASN A 46 -0.83 -2.35 3.53
C ASN A 46 -1.40 -2.09 4.95
N ASP A 47 -2.44 -2.82 5.35
CA ASP A 47 -3.00 -2.71 6.72
C ASP A 47 -2.00 -3.15 7.79
N ARG A 48 -1.21 -4.21 7.55
CA ARG A 48 -0.14 -4.62 8.48
C ARG A 48 0.96 -3.55 8.56
N LEU A 49 1.33 -2.94 7.44
CA LEU A 49 2.30 -1.84 7.41
C LEU A 49 1.79 -0.59 8.15
N LYS A 50 0.52 -0.23 7.96
CA LYS A 50 -0.11 0.88 8.70
C LYS A 50 -0.21 0.60 10.19
N THR A 51 -0.51 -0.64 10.56
CA THR A 51 -0.55 -1.07 11.97
C THR A 51 0.84 -1.01 12.59
N PHE A 52 1.85 -1.57 11.91
CA PHE A 52 3.25 -1.50 12.32
C PHE A 52 3.74 -0.04 12.46
N GLY A 53 3.42 0.81 11.49
CA GLY A 53 3.73 2.24 11.54
C GLY A 53 3.08 2.93 12.75
N ARG A 54 1.80 2.67 13.05
CA ARG A 54 1.13 3.22 14.24
C ARG A 54 1.70 2.70 15.56
N GLU A 55 2.08 1.43 15.62
CA GLU A 55 2.66 0.82 16.81
C GLU A 55 4.04 1.42 17.11
N HIS A 56 4.83 1.70 16.08
CA HIS A 56 6.18 2.25 16.22
C HIS A 56 6.26 3.79 16.14
N ASP A 57 5.20 4.50 15.72
CA ASP A 57 5.16 5.97 15.71
C ASP A 57 5.26 6.59 17.11
N ASN A 58 4.92 5.84 18.16
CA ASN A 58 5.06 6.26 19.56
C ASN A 58 6.31 5.68 20.24
N ASP A 59 7.08 4.84 19.55
CA ASP A 59 8.34 4.37 20.11
C ASP A 59 9.36 5.50 20.03
N GLU A 60 9.83 5.95 21.20
CA GLU A 60 10.99 6.82 21.23
C GLU A 60 12.15 6.12 20.52
N LEU A 61 12.71 6.80 19.51
CA LEU A 61 13.92 6.34 18.84
C LEU A 61 14.96 5.99 19.90
N PRO A 62 15.54 4.77 19.86
CA PRO A 62 16.58 4.37 20.79
C PRO A 62 17.67 5.45 20.87
N PRO A 63 18.22 5.75 22.07
CA PRO A 63 19.11 6.90 22.28
C PRO A 63 20.30 6.97 21.33
N ARG A 64 20.81 5.80 20.90
CA ARG A 64 21.91 5.70 19.92
C ARG A 64 21.53 6.16 18.52
N ILE A 65 20.27 5.93 18.11
CA ILE A 65 19.77 6.36 16.80
C ILE A 65 19.41 7.85 16.85
N ARG A 66 18.78 8.32 17.94
CA ARG A 66 18.51 9.76 18.16
C ARG A 66 19.80 10.59 18.11
N SER A 67 20.87 10.15 18.76
CA SER A 67 22.17 10.83 18.74
C SER A 67 22.83 10.88 17.35
N LEU A 68 22.55 9.91 16.48
CA LEU A 68 23.04 9.92 15.09
C LEU A 68 22.22 10.86 14.22
N VAL A 69 20.91 10.99 14.44
CA VAL A 69 20.07 11.95 13.69
C VAL A 69 20.41 13.39 14.08
N ASP A 70 20.60 13.65 15.38
CA ASP A 70 20.98 14.98 15.88
C ASP A 70 22.38 15.41 15.44
N SER A 71 23.29 14.48 15.12
CA SER A 71 24.64 14.82 14.65
C SER A 71 24.70 15.17 13.15
N TRP A 72 23.59 15.03 12.41
CA TRP A 72 23.48 15.36 10.98
C TRP A 72 22.70 16.66 10.71
N LEU A 73 22.15 17.28 11.77
CA LEU A 73 21.52 18.61 11.78
C LEU A 73 22.52 19.68 12.23
#